data_AF-H9N5U0-F1
#
_entry.id   AF-H9N5U0-F1
#
_cell.length_a   1.000
_cell.length_b   1.000
_cell.length_c   1.000
_cell.angle_alpha   90.00
_cell.angle_beta   90.00
_cell.angle_gamma   90.00
#
_symmetry.space_group_name_H-M   'P 1'
#
loop_
_entity.id
_entity.type
_entity.pdbx_description
1 polymer ?
#
loop_
_entity_poly.entity_id
_entity_poly.type
_entity_poly.pdbx_seq_one_letter_code
_entity_poly.pdbx_strand_id
1 'polypeptide(L)'
;GVGFAVIFLSEYSSILFMSLIFSLTFLGADIFSILFFFKLTFISFFYIWVRGSLPRFRYDKLMYLTWKSFLPISLNFLIFFLGIKLLFLYN
;
A
#
# COMPACT_ATOMS: atom_id res chain seq x y z
N GLY A 1 6.37 -20.57 22.99
CA GLY A 1 5.00 -20.74 22.48
C GLY A 1 4.31 -19.42 22.26
N VAL A 2 3.89 -18.74 23.33
CA VAL A 2 3.08 -17.51 23.26
C VAL A 2 3.75 -16.38 22.47
N GLY A 3 5.05 -16.12 22.67
CA GLY A 3 5.76 -15.07 21.93
C GLY A 3 5.77 -15.27 20.41
N PHE A 4 5.87 -16.52 19.93
CA PHE A 4 5.77 -16.83 18.51
C PHE A 4 4.36 -16.55 17.99
N ALA A 5 3.32 -16.93 18.74
CA ALA A 5 1.93 -16.66 18.37
C ALA A 5 1.64 -15.14 18.24
N VAL A 6 2.20 -14.32 19.14
CA VAL A 6 2.05 -12.86 19.06
C VAL A 6 2.74 -12.28 17.82
N ILE A 7 3.88 -12.83 17.40
CA ILE A 7 4.55 -12.40 16.17
C ILE A 7 3.65 -12.66 14.94
N PHE A 8 3.07 -13.86 14.80
CA PHE A 8 2.13 -14.11 13.70
C PHE A 8 0.90 -13.22 13.77
N LEU A 9 0.31 -13.08 14.95
CA LEU A 9 -0.85 -12.21 15.13
C LEU A 9 -0.54 -10.77 14.70
N SER A 10 0.65 -10.27 15.04
CA SER A 10 1.10 -8.94 14.64
C SER A 10 1.32 -8.81 13.13
N GLU A 11 1.87 -9.84 12.46
CA GLU A 11 2.05 -9.85 11.00
C GLU A 11 0.69 -9.76 10.30
N TYR A 12 -0.29 -10.59 10.69
CA TYR A 12 -1.63 -10.57 10.11
C TYR A 12 -2.38 -9.27 10.42
N SER A 13 -2.25 -8.74 11.64
CA SER A 13 -2.83 -7.44 12.00
C SER A 13 -2.26 -6.32 11.14
N SER A 14 -0.96 -6.33 10.85
CA SER A 14 -0.32 -5.31 10.00
C SER A 14 -0.79 -5.38 8.55
N ILE A 15 -1.04 -6.58 8.00
CA ILE A 15 -1.57 -6.76 6.64
C ILE A 15 -2.98 -6.15 6.55
N LEU A 16 -3.85 -6.47 7.52
CA LEU A 16 -5.20 -5.90 7.57
C LEU A 16 -5.17 -4.38 7.73
N PHE A 17 -4.31 -3.86 8.60
CA PHE A 17 -4.18 -2.42 8.81
C PHE A 17 -3.71 -1.68 7.55
N MET A 18 -2.71 -2.19 6.83
CA MET A 18 -2.25 -1.60 5.57
C MET A 18 -3.33 -1.65 4.48
N SER A 19 -4.11 -2.74 4.42
CA SER A 19 -5.23 -2.85 3.48
C SER A 19 -6.34 -1.82 3.75
N LEU A 20 -6.57 -1.49 5.03
CA LEU A 20 -7.53 -0.48 5.44
C LEU A 20 -7.06 0.91 5.00
N ILE A 21 -5.80 1.26 5.25
CA ILE A 21 -5.23 2.56 4.81
C ILE A 21 -5.34 2.70 3.29
N PHE A 22 -4.99 1.66 2.54
CA PHE A 22 -5.09 1.67 1.07
C PHE A 22 -6.52 1.90 0.58
N SER A 23 -7.49 1.22 1.19
CA SER A 23 -8.91 1.39 0.82
C SER A 23 -9.42 2.80 1.08
N LEU A 24 -9.01 3.42 2.20
CA LEU A 24 -9.43 4.77 2.57
C LEU A 24 -8.87 5.84 1.64
N THR A 25 -7.60 5.72 1.25
CA THR A 25 -6.94 6.75 0.42
C THR A 25 -7.26 6.62 -1.07
N PHE A 26 -7.41 5.39 -1.60
CA PHE A 26 -7.54 5.17 -3.04
C PHE A 26 -8.95 4.78 -3.51
N LEU A 27 -9.74 4.04 -2.73
CA LEU A 27 -10.98 3.39 -3.18
C LEU A 27 -12.27 4.04 -2.62
N GLY A 28 -12.13 5.16 -1.91
CA GLY A 28 -13.24 5.90 -1.29
C GLY A 28 -13.60 5.36 0.10
N ALA A 29 -13.78 6.27 1.06
CA ALA A 29 -14.05 5.97 2.47
C ALA A 29 -15.55 5.84 2.77
N ASP A 30 -16.24 4.90 2.13
CA ASP A 30 -17.67 4.65 2.36
C ASP A 30 -17.90 3.72 3.56
N ILE A 31 -17.49 4.15 4.76
CA ILE A 31 -17.41 3.33 5.98
C ILE A 31 -18.76 2.69 6.37
N PHE A 32 -19.87 3.38 6.08
CA PHE A 32 -21.22 2.90 6.40
C PHE A 32 -21.76 1.86 5.42
N SER A 33 -21.10 1.68 4.27
CA SER A 33 -21.55 0.74 3.24
C SER A 33 -20.93 -0.65 3.45
N ILE A 34 -21.72 -1.70 3.20
CA ILE A 34 -21.22 -3.08 3.13
C ILE A 34 -20.16 -3.26 2.03
N LEU A 35 -20.24 -2.43 0.98
CA LEU A 35 -19.27 -2.40 -0.12
C LEU A 35 -17.85 -2.08 0.36
N PHE A 36 -17.68 -1.27 1.41
CA PHE A 36 -16.36 -0.97 1.97
C PHE A 36 -15.69 -2.22 2.55
N PHE A 37 -16.43 -3.04 3.31
CA PHE A 37 -15.90 -4.30 3.83
C PHE A 37 -15.54 -5.27 2.70
N PHE A 38 -16.33 -5.32 1.63
CA PHE A 38 -15.99 -6.13 0.46
C PHE A 38 -14.69 -5.66 -0.20
N LYS A 39 -14.53 -4.35 -0.43
CA LYS A 39 -13.28 -3.76 -0.95
C LYS A 39 -12.08 -4.11 -0.05
N LEU A 40 -12.22 -3.99 1.27
CA LEU A 40 -11.16 -4.31 2.23
C LEU A 40 -10.75 -5.78 2.15
N THR A 41 -11.72 -6.71 2.18
CA THR A 41 -11.43 -8.14 2.05
C THR A 41 -10.74 -8.46 0.73
N PHE A 42 -11.15 -7.82 -0.37
CA PHE A 42 -10.55 -8.00 -1.68
C PHE A 42 -9.07 -7.56 -1.71
N ILE A 43 -8.74 -6.42 -1.10
CA ILE A 43 -7.35 -5.95 -0.99
C ILE A 43 -6.51 -6.90 -0.13
N SER A 44 -7.05 -7.36 1.00
CA SER A 44 -6.37 -8.34 1.86
C SER A 44 -6.11 -9.67 1.13
N PHE A 45 -7.04 -10.10 0.28
CA PHE A 45 -6.89 -11.28 -0.57
C PHE A 45 -5.75 -11.09 -1.58
N PHE A 46 -5.62 -9.91 -2.18
CA PHE A 46 -4.49 -9.61 -3.06
C PHE A 46 -3.13 -9.74 -2.36
N TYR A 47 -2.99 -9.27 -1.11
CA TYR A 47 -1.73 -9.44 -0.36
C TYR A 47 -1.35 -10.91 -0.22
N ILE A 48 -2.32 -11.77 0.07
CA ILE A 48 -2.11 -13.21 0.21
C ILE A 48 -1.81 -13.85 -1.15
N TRP A 49 -2.51 -13.43 -2.21
CA TRP A 49 -2.31 -13.93 -3.57
C TRP A 49 -0.91 -13.61 -4.09
N VAL A 50 -0.46 -12.35 -3.96
CA VAL A 50 0.88 -11.91 -4.38
C VAL A 50 1.98 -12.68 -3.64
N ARG A 51 1.79 -12.95 -2.34
CA ARG A 51 2.72 -13.77 -1.54
C ARG A 51 2.85 -15.20 -2.08
N GLY A 52 1.79 -15.75 -2.66
CA GLY A 52 1.77 -17.10 -3.22
C GLY A 52 2.32 -17.21 -4.65
N SER A 53 2.25 -16.14 -5.44
CA SER A 53 2.60 -16.18 -6.88
C SER A 53 4.04 -15.78 -7.22
N LEU A 54 4.69 -14.95 -6.40
CA LEU A 54 6.01 -14.38 -6.74
C LEU A 54 7.17 -15.05 -5.97
N PRO A 55 8.32 -15.27 -6.63
CA PRO A 55 9.53 -15.70 -5.95
C PRO A 55 10.06 -14.59 -5.04
N ARG A 56 10.68 -14.98 -3.91
CA ARG A 56 11.25 -14.02 -2.96
C ARG A 56 12.43 -13.27 -3.58
N PHE A 57 12.39 -11.94 -3.52
CA PHE A 57 13.51 -11.09 -3.92
C PHE A 57 14.59 -11.06 -2.82
N ARG A 58 15.86 -11.03 -3.24
CA ARG A 58 17.00 -10.79 -2.35
C ARG A 58 16.99 -9.32 -1.89
N TYR A 59 17.50 -9.08 -0.68
CA TYR A 59 17.56 -7.75 -0.06
C TYR A 59 18.16 -6.67 -0.98
N ASP A 60 19.26 -6.96 -1.67
CA ASP A 60 19.92 -5.98 -2.55
C ASP A 60 19.02 -5.52 -3.70
N LYS A 61 18.25 -6.45 -4.29
CA LYS A 61 17.34 -6.13 -5.38
C LYS A 61 16.15 -5.29 -4.89
N LEU A 62 15.66 -5.58 -3.68
CA LEU A 62 14.61 -4.80 -3.04
C LEU A 62 15.08 -3.38 -2.71
N MET A 63 16.28 -3.25 -2.12
CA MET A 63 16.87 -1.94 -1.83
C MET A 63 17.10 -1.14 -3.12
N TYR A 64 17.64 -1.76 -4.17
CA TYR A 64 17.83 -1.10 -5.46
C TYR A 64 16.49 -0.61 -6.03
N LEU A 65 15.44 -1.43 -5.99
CA LEU A 65 14.11 -1.05 -6.47
C LEU A 65 13.57 0.19 -5.73
N THR A 66 13.65 0.21 -4.40
CA THR A 66 13.17 1.34 -3.60
C THR A 66 13.95 2.62 -3.86
N TRP A 67 15.28 2.55 -3.87
CA TRP A 67 16.13 3.75 -3.91
C TRP A 67 16.37 4.27 -5.32
N LYS A 68 16.49 3.40 -6.32
CA LYS A 68 16.81 3.81 -7.70
C LYS A 68 15.58 3.98 -8.58
N SER A 69 14.46 3.32 -8.26
CA SER A 69 13.23 3.43 -9.04
C SER A 69 12.11 4.17 -8.31
N PHE A 70 11.68 3.69 -7.13
CA PHE A 70 10.51 4.27 -6.45
C PHE A 70 10.75 5.68 -5.88
N LEU A 71 11.93 5.95 -5.35
CA LEU A 71 12.25 7.28 -4.83
C LEU A 71 12.22 8.37 -5.93
N PRO A 72 12.98 8.27 -7.05
CA PRO A 72 12.95 9.33 -8.07
C PRO A 72 11.59 9.47 -8.75
N ILE A 73 10.84 8.39 -8.97
CA ILE A 73 9.51 8.49 -9.58
C ILE A 73 8.52 9.22 -8.64
N SER A 74 8.54 8.93 -7.34
CA SER A 74 7.66 9.60 -6.37
C SER A 74 7.95 11.10 -6.25
N LEU A 75 9.23 11.49 -6.27
CA LEU A 75 9.64 12.89 -6.25
C LEU A 75 9.22 13.64 -7.53
N ASN A 76 9.37 13.01 -8.70
CA ASN A 76 8.92 13.58 -9.97
C ASN A 76 7.40 13.81 -9.97
N PHE A 77 6.61 12.85 -9.48
CA PHE A 77 5.16 13.02 -9.36
C PHE A 77 4.81 14.17 -8.41
N LEU A 78 5.50 14.30 -7.27
CA LEU A 78 5.25 15.38 -6.31
C LEU A 78 5.47 16.75 -6.97
N ILE A 79 6.59 16.94 -7.68
CA ILE A 79 6.90 18.19 -8.38
C ILE A 79 5.85 18.47 -9.47
N PHE A 80 5.45 17.43 -10.23
CA PHE A 80 4.46 17.55 -11.29
C PHE A 80 3.09 18.00 -10.77
N PHE A 81 2.58 17.36 -9.71
CA PHE A 81 1.30 17.75 -9.10
C PHE A 81 1.35 19.15 -8.48
N LEU A 82 2.49 19.53 -7.89
CA LEU A 82 2.69 20.88 -7.37
C LEU A 82 2.69 21.93 -8.50
N GLY A 83 3.35 21.63 -9.62
CA GLY A 83 3.34 22.49 -10.81
C GLY A 83 1.94 22.67 -11.41
N ILE A 84 1.17 21.58 -11.56
CA ILE A 84 -0.22 21.66 -12.05
C ILE A 84 -1.08 22.51 -11.12
N LYS A 85 -0.96 22.30 -9.79
CA LYS A 85 -1.73 23.09 -8.82
C LYS A 85 -1.43 24.58 -8.92
N LEU A 86 -0.16 24.95 -9.11
CA LEU A 86 0.22 26.36 -9.29
C LEU A 86 -0.33 26.95 -10.58
N LEU A 87 -0.29 26.20 -11.69
CA LEU A 87 -0.88 26.63 -12.96
C LEU A 87 -2.40 26.86 -12.85
N PHE A 88 -3.12 25.97 -12.17
CA PHE A 88 -4.56 26.12 -11.94
C PHE A 88 -4.90 27.24 -10.96
N LEU A 89 -3.99 27.59 -10.04
CA LEU A 89 -4.19 28.72 -9.13
C LEU A 89 -3.94 30.08 -9.83
N TYR A 90 -3.03 30.10 -10.80
CA TYR A 90 -2.67 31.32 -11.53
C TYR A 90 -3.69 31.70 -12.62
N ASN A 91 -4.39 30.72 -13.19
CA ASN A 91 -5.50 30.90 -14.13
C ASN A 91 -6.82 31.07 -13.39
#